data_AF-A0A6V7QG77-F1
#
_entry.id   AF-A0A6V7QG77-F1
#
_cell.length_a   1.000
_cell.length_b   1.000
_cell.length_c   1.000
_cell.angle_alpha   90.00
_cell.angle_beta   90.00
_cell.angle_gamma   90.00
#
_symmetry.space_group_name_H-M   'P 1'
#
loop_
_entity.id
_entity.type
_entity.pdbx_description
1 polymer ?
#
loop_
_entity_poly.entity_id
_entity_poly.type
_entity_poly.pdbx_seq_one_letter_code
_entity_poly.pdbx_strand_id
1 'polypeptide(L)'
;MSPLLPKFRKLESGASKVEKNGVVLLTFWPAIGQRKYDWQKKQIFALSPTELGSLISLGPAEHCEFLHDPSMKSSLEGQVKKSLSITPLGNDSGYFVNLSVVNTVEKTNERFSVPVTRAEFTVMRTAFSYVLPHLMGWDQAVRPRQANTPASPLKQQVEERPNPDFEWGR
;
A
#
# COMPACT_ATOMS: atom_id res chain seq x y z
N MET A 1 -0.29 3.88 -10.51
CA MET A 1 -0.01 3.54 -9.10
C MET A 1 0.97 4.56 -8.55
N SER A 2 0.74 5.09 -7.35
CA SER A 2 1.66 6.05 -6.72
C SER A 2 1.71 5.84 -5.20
N PRO A 3 2.89 5.74 -4.58
CA PRO A 3 3.00 5.62 -3.13
C PRO A 3 2.68 6.95 -2.44
N LEU A 4 2.00 6.87 -1.30
CA LEU A 4 1.83 7.96 -0.34
C LEU A 4 2.55 7.55 0.94
N LEU A 5 3.56 8.33 1.34
CA LEU A 5 4.44 8.01 2.46
C LEU A 5 3.71 8.04 3.81
N PRO A 6 4.22 7.30 4.82
CA PRO A 6 3.68 7.33 6.17
C PRO A 6 3.77 8.72 6.80
N LYS A 7 2.86 8.99 7.74
CA LYS A 7 2.89 10.19 8.58
C LYS A 7 3.58 9.86 9.91
N PHE A 8 4.43 10.78 10.35
CA PHE A 8 5.15 10.68 11.60
C PHE A 8 4.74 11.80 12.55
N ARG A 9 4.63 11.46 13.83
CA ARG A 9 4.45 12.40 14.93
C ARG A 9 5.78 12.53 15.69
N LYS A 10 6.21 13.75 15.97
CA LYS A 10 7.34 14.02 16.87
C LYS A 10 6.91 13.84 18.33
N LEU A 11 7.75 13.18 19.10
CA LEU A 11 7.61 13.00 20.54
C LEU A 11 8.39 14.09 21.27
N GLU A 12 8.06 14.31 22.55
CA GLU A 12 8.75 15.28 23.41
C GLU A 12 10.25 14.96 23.58
N SER A 13 10.62 13.68 23.49
CA SER A 13 12.02 13.21 23.51
C SER A 13 12.82 13.57 22.25
N GLY A 14 12.20 14.21 21.25
CA GLY A 14 12.80 14.50 19.94
C GLY A 14 12.77 13.33 18.96
N ALA A 15 12.36 12.14 19.40
CA ALA A 15 12.15 10.98 18.54
C ALA A 15 10.89 11.13 17.66
N SER A 16 10.81 10.37 16.58
CA SER A 16 9.62 10.33 15.71
C SER A 16 8.96 8.95 15.78
N LYS A 17 7.64 8.93 15.87
CA LYS A 17 6.82 7.71 15.85
C LYS A 17 5.93 7.71 14.62
N VAL A 18 5.79 6.55 13.96
CA VAL A 18 4.81 6.38 12.88
C VAL A 18 3.41 6.56 13.47
N GLU A 19 2.68 7.56 12.98
CA GLU A 19 1.30 7.86 13.37
C GLU A 19 0.31 7.17 12.43
N LYS A 20 0.62 7.15 11.13
CA LYS A 20 -0.19 6.49 10.11
C LYS A 20 0.72 5.87 9.06
N ASN A 21 0.48 4.61 8.74
CA ASN A 21 1.18 3.95 7.65
C ASN A 21 0.91 4.63 6.31
N GLY A 22 1.88 4.53 5.40
CA GLY A 22 1.71 4.88 4.01
C GLY A 22 0.76 3.93 3.28
N VAL A 23 0.38 4.30 2.08
CA VAL A 23 -0.50 3.51 1.20
C VAL A 23 -0.02 3.60 -0.25
N VAL A 24 -0.45 2.69 -1.12
CA VAL A 24 -0.34 2.86 -2.58
C VAL A 24 -1.68 3.28 -3.14
N LEU A 25 -1.72 4.40 -3.85
CA LEU A 25 -2.92 4.85 -4.55
C LEU A 25 -2.99 4.20 -5.93
N LEU A 26 -4.08 3.50 -6.18
CA LEU A 26 -4.51 3.06 -7.50
C LEU A 26 -5.53 4.06 -8.02
N THR A 27 -5.26 4.65 -9.18
CA THR A 27 -6.14 5.62 -9.83
C THR A 27 -6.64 5.04 -11.14
N PHE A 28 -7.96 5.05 -11.32
CA PHE A 28 -8.65 4.55 -12.48
C PHE A 28 -9.32 5.73 -13.19
N TRP A 29 -9.26 5.72 -14.52
CA TRP A 29 -9.91 6.72 -15.35
C TRP A 29 -10.75 6.00 -16.42
N PRO A 30 -11.98 6.47 -16.70
CA PRO A 30 -12.83 5.84 -17.70
C PRO A 30 -12.31 6.20 -19.09
N ALA A 31 -12.38 5.25 -20.02
CA ALA A 31 -12.05 5.49 -21.41
C ALA A 31 -13.15 6.34 -22.06
N ILE A 32 -12.74 7.36 -22.82
CA ILE A 32 -13.62 8.24 -23.62
C ILE A 32 -13.31 8.15 -25.12
N GLY A 33 -12.51 7.16 -25.50
CA GLY A 33 -12.10 6.90 -26.87
C GLY A 33 -10.82 6.05 -26.90
N GLN A 34 -10.38 5.70 -28.11
CA GLN A 34 -9.15 4.94 -28.28
C GLN A 34 -7.96 5.71 -27.70
N ARG A 35 -7.35 5.15 -26.65
CA ARG A 35 -6.21 5.75 -25.91
C ARG A 35 -6.50 7.14 -25.34
N LYS A 36 -7.77 7.45 -25.06
CA LYS A 36 -8.21 8.69 -24.41
C LYS A 36 -8.99 8.37 -23.15
N TYR A 37 -8.69 9.08 -22.08
CA TYR A 37 -9.29 8.87 -20.76
C TYR A 37 -9.79 10.19 -20.18
N ASP A 38 -10.92 10.16 -19.48
CA ASP A 38 -11.46 11.33 -18.80
C ASP A 38 -10.77 11.54 -17.45
N TRP A 39 -9.86 12.51 -17.40
CA TRP A 39 -9.08 12.83 -16.21
C TRP A 39 -9.91 13.38 -15.04
N GLN A 40 -11.11 13.91 -15.31
CA GLN A 40 -11.98 14.52 -14.32
C GLN A 40 -12.80 13.48 -13.56
N LYS A 41 -13.17 12.37 -14.21
CA LYS A 41 -13.99 11.29 -13.61
C LYS A 41 -13.15 10.15 -13.05
N LYS A 42 -12.06 10.48 -12.37
CA LYS A 42 -11.14 9.48 -11.81
C LYS A 42 -11.70 8.87 -10.52
N GLN A 43 -11.48 7.58 -10.34
CA GLN A 43 -11.69 6.90 -9.07
C GLN A 43 -10.38 6.45 -8.45
N ILE A 44 -10.29 6.56 -7.13
CA ILE A 44 -9.08 6.21 -6.37
C ILE A 44 -9.41 5.11 -5.36
N PHE A 45 -8.53 4.12 -5.26
CA PHE A 45 -8.51 3.08 -4.24
C PHE A 45 -7.13 3.07 -3.57
N ALA A 46 -7.07 3.07 -2.23
CA ALA A 46 -5.82 3.18 -1.49
C ALA A 46 -5.46 1.83 -0.87
N LEU A 47 -4.42 1.16 -1.36
CA LEU A 47 -3.94 -0.10 -0.78
C LEU A 47 -3.08 0.15 0.45
N SER A 48 -3.52 -0.38 1.59
CA SER A 48 -2.73 -0.45 2.81
C SER A 48 -1.57 -1.45 2.68
N PRO A 49 -0.57 -1.43 3.59
CA PRO A 49 0.51 -2.41 3.59
C PRO A 49 0.02 -3.86 3.63
N THR A 50 -1.06 -4.14 4.36
CA THR A 50 -1.62 -5.50 4.46
C THR A 50 -2.24 -5.94 3.13
N GLU A 51 -3.01 -5.07 2.48
CA GLU A 51 -3.64 -5.38 1.18
C GLU A 51 -2.58 -5.52 0.06
N LEU A 52 -1.51 -4.73 0.14
CA LEU A 52 -0.33 -4.93 -0.70
C LEU A 52 0.29 -6.30 -0.47
N GLY A 53 0.41 -6.73 0.79
CA GLY A 53 0.87 -8.08 1.15
C GLY A 53 0.05 -9.16 0.43
N SER A 54 -1.28 -9.09 0.52
CA SER A 54 -2.18 -10.02 -0.17
C SER A 54 -1.98 -10.01 -1.70
N LEU A 55 -1.78 -8.83 -2.30
CA LEU A 55 -1.57 -8.72 -3.75
C LEU A 55 -0.22 -9.30 -4.19
N ILE A 56 0.85 -9.01 -3.43
CA ILE A 56 2.20 -9.54 -3.70
C ILE A 56 2.21 -11.08 -3.59
N SER A 57 1.49 -11.63 -2.61
CA SER A 57 1.46 -13.07 -2.33
C SER A 57 0.55 -13.89 -3.24
N LEU A 58 -0.26 -13.25 -4.11
CA LEU A 58 -1.21 -13.96 -4.97
C LEU A 58 -0.57 -15.10 -5.76
N GLY A 59 -1.13 -16.30 -5.69
CA GLY A 59 -0.80 -17.38 -6.61
C GLY A 59 -1.34 -17.14 -8.04
N PRO A 60 -0.88 -17.91 -9.04
CA PRO A 60 -1.33 -17.78 -10.44
C PRO A 60 -2.84 -18.02 -10.66
N ALA A 61 -3.47 -18.81 -9.81
CA ALA A 61 -4.90 -19.14 -9.86
C ALA A 61 -5.72 -18.50 -8.73
N GLU A 62 -5.06 -17.74 -7.85
CA GLU A 62 -5.71 -17.10 -6.71
C GLU A 62 -6.28 -15.73 -7.11
N HIS A 63 -7.23 -15.26 -6.31
CA HIS A 63 -7.83 -13.95 -6.41
C HIS A 63 -7.85 -13.28 -5.03
N CYS A 64 -7.97 -11.96 -5.01
CA CYS A 64 -8.25 -11.23 -3.79
C CYS A 64 -9.28 -10.13 -4.04
N GLU A 65 -9.99 -9.75 -2.97
CA GLU A 65 -10.96 -8.67 -2.98
C GLU A 65 -10.77 -7.80 -1.74
N PHE A 66 -10.91 -6.49 -1.93
CA PHE A 66 -10.79 -5.48 -0.89
C PHE A 66 -12.01 -4.57 -0.90
N LEU A 67 -12.57 -4.32 0.28
CA LEU A 67 -13.78 -3.53 0.46
C LEU A 67 -13.48 -2.30 1.31
N HIS A 68 -13.69 -1.12 0.75
CA HIS A 68 -13.46 0.16 1.41
C HIS A 68 -14.76 0.94 1.53
N ASP A 69 -14.98 1.49 2.72
CA ASP A 69 -15.95 2.56 2.97
C ASP A 69 -15.17 3.82 3.39
N PRO A 70 -15.05 4.83 2.51
CA PRO A 70 -14.32 6.07 2.82
C PRO A 70 -14.89 6.84 4.02
N SER A 71 -16.15 6.60 4.35
CA SER A 71 -16.90 7.28 5.40
C SER A 71 -17.07 6.39 6.64
N MET A 72 -16.37 5.26 6.73
CA MET A 72 -16.43 4.36 7.88
C MET A 72 -16.14 5.12 9.18
N LYS A 73 -16.93 4.87 10.23
CA LYS A 73 -16.88 5.57 11.53
C LYS A 73 -17.28 7.05 11.46
N SER A 74 -18.03 7.44 10.43
CA SER A 74 -18.67 8.76 10.33
C SER A 74 -20.18 8.60 10.17
N SER A 75 -20.91 9.72 10.19
CA SER A 75 -22.36 9.73 9.95
C SER A 75 -22.76 9.30 8.53
N LEU A 76 -21.82 9.24 7.59
CA LEU A 76 -22.06 8.87 6.19
C LEU A 76 -21.60 7.43 5.88
N GLU A 77 -21.34 6.63 6.90
CA GLU A 77 -20.99 5.21 6.75
C GLU A 77 -22.07 4.45 5.95
N GLY A 78 -21.61 3.56 5.08
CA GLY A 78 -22.40 2.72 4.19
C GLY A 78 -22.83 3.41 2.89
N GLN A 79 -22.67 4.73 2.78
CA GLN A 79 -23.17 5.49 1.63
C GLN A 79 -22.24 5.43 0.40
N VAL A 80 -20.94 5.24 0.61
CA VAL A 80 -19.97 5.04 -0.47
C VAL A 80 -19.23 3.74 -0.23
N LYS A 81 -19.34 2.81 -1.16
CA LYS A 81 -18.68 1.50 -1.09
C LYS A 81 -17.80 1.30 -2.31
N LYS A 82 -16.55 0.93 -2.06
CA LYS A 82 -15.57 0.62 -3.09
C LYS A 82 -15.15 -0.85 -2.96
N SER A 83 -15.34 -1.64 -4.00
CA SER A 83 -14.79 -3.00 -4.10
C SER A 83 -13.70 -3.02 -5.16
N LEU A 84 -12.51 -3.48 -4.79
CA LEU A 84 -11.42 -3.76 -5.71
C LEU A 84 -11.18 -5.27 -5.72
N SER A 85 -11.30 -5.91 -6.88
CA SER A 85 -10.98 -7.33 -7.05
C SER A 85 -9.87 -7.52 -8.07
N ILE A 86 -9.00 -8.49 -7.79
CA ILE A 86 -7.92 -8.93 -8.68
C ILE A 86 -8.15 -10.40 -8.96
N THR A 87 -8.53 -10.73 -10.20
CA THR A 87 -8.91 -12.09 -10.61
C THR A 87 -8.01 -12.59 -11.74
N PRO A 88 -7.61 -13.87 -11.78
CA PRO A 88 -6.73 -14.39 -12.82
C PRO A 88 -7.46 -14.48 -14.17
N LEU A 89 -6.75 -14.19 -15.26
CA LEU A 89 -7.27 -14.29 -16.65
C LEU A 89 -7.38 -15.73 -17.16
N GLY A 90 -6.91 -16.71 -16.39
CA GLY A 90 -6.69 -18.09 -16.84
C GLY A 90 -5.37 -18.24 -17.61
N ASN A 91 -4.87 -19.48 -17.68
CA ASN A 91 -3.64 -19.84 -18.38
C ASN A 91 -2.40 -19.02 -17.99
N ASP A 92 -2.35 -18.47 -16.77
CA ASP A 92 -1.25 -17.63 -16.25
C ASP A 92 -0.89 -16.44 -17.15
N SER A 93 -1.88 -15.92 -17.90
CA SER A 93 -1.69 -14.81 -18.84
C SER A 93 -1.67 -13.42 -18.17
N GLY A 94 -2.12 -13.35 -16.92
CA GLY A 94 -2.22 -12.13 -16.14
C GLY A 94 -3.48 -12.11 -15.27
N TYR A 95 -3.94 -10.91 -14.93
CA TYR A 95 -5.08 -10.68 -14.05
C TYR A 95 -6.00 -9.59 -14.61
N PHE A 96 -7.29 -9.66 -14.29
CA PHE A 96 -8.20 -8.53 -14.33
C PHE A 96 -8.15 -7.79 -13.00
N VAL A 97 -7.99 -6.47 -13.07
CA VAL A 97 -8.16 -5.57 -11.92
C VAL A 97 -9.47 -4.83 -12.11
N ASN A 98 -10.44 -5.10 -11.24
CA ASN A 98 -11.78 -4.52 -11.31
C ASN A 98 -12.05 -3.63 -10.10
N LEU A 99 -12.46 -2.38 -10.35
CA LEU A 99 -12.92 -1.46 -9.31
C LEU A 99 -14.42 -1.18 -9.52
N SER A 100 -15.23 -1.41 -8.50
CA SER A 100 -16.63 -0.99 -8.44
C SER A 100 -16.81 0.06 -7.35
N VAL A 101 -17.39 1.20 -7.69
CA VAL A 101 -17.70 2.29 -6.76
C VAL A 101 -19.20 2.53 -6.79
N VAL A 102 -19.86 2.29 -5.67
CA VAL A 102 -21.28 2.59 -5.47
C VAL A 102 -21.37 3.78 -4.54
N ASN A 103 -21.92 4.89 -5.02
CA ASN A 103 -22.18 6.09 -4.22
C ASN A 103 -23.68 6.34 -4.18
N THR A 104 -24.31 6.08 -3.03
CA THR A 104 -25.76 6.26 -2.86
C THR A 104 -26.16 7.72 -2.73
N VAL A 105 -25.24 8.61 -2.33
CA VAL A 105 -25.50 10.05 -2.19
C VAL A 105 -25.67 10.69 -3.56
N GLU A 106 -24.73 10.42 -4.45
CA GLU A 106 -24.73 10.95 -5.82
C GLU A 106 -25.52 10.06 -6.79
N LYS A 107 -26.03 8.92 -6.31
CA LYS A 107 -26.73 7.88 -7.09
C LYS A 107 -25.91 7.39 -8.29
N THR A 108 -24.60 7.24 -8.10
CA THR A 108 -23.69 6.73 -9.13
C THR A 108 -23.25 5.29 -8.85
N ASN A 109 -23.00 4.56 -9.94
CA ASN A 109 -22.43 3.22 -9.91
C ASN A 109 -21.40 3.13 -11.03
N GLU A 110 -20.13 3.25 -10.66
CA GLU A 110 -19.01 3.30 -11.59
C GLU A 110 -18.24 1.98 -11.53
N ARG A 111 -17.87 1.45 -12.70
CA ARG A 111 -17.13 0.19 -12.81
C ARG A 111 -15.96 0.37 -13.78
N PHE A 112 -14.79 -0.08 -13.35
CA PHE A 112 -13.56 -0.08 -14.12
C PHE A 112 -13.05 -1.52 -14.20
N SER A 113 -12.64 -1.93 -15.40
CA SER A 113 -12.03 -3.24 -15.62
C SER A 113 -10.80 -3.05 -16.48
N VAL A 114 -9.65 -3.44 -15.94
CA VAL A 114 -8.35 -3.28 -16.60
C VAL A 114 -7.68 -4.65 -16.67
N PRO A 115 -7.45 -5.22 -17.87
CA PRO A 115 -6.59 -6.38 -18.01
C PRO A 115 -5.13 -5.96 -17.76
N VAL A 116 -4.43 -6.74 -16.93
CA VAL A 116 -3.02 -6.56 -16.60
C VAL A 116 -2.30 -7.84 -16.96
N THR A 117 -1.36 -7.77 -17.90
CA THR A 117 -0.58 -8.92 -18.34
C THR A 117 0.32 -9.45 -17.23
N ARG A 118 0.78 -10.70 -17.36
CA ARG A 118 1.76 -11.29 -16.44
C ARG A 118 3.01 -10.42 -16.26
N ALA A 119 3.52 -9.82 -17.35
CA ALA A 119 4.68 -8.94 -17.30
C ALA A 119 4.40 -7.67 -16.49
N GLU A 120 3.28 -6.98 -16.76
CA GLU A 120 2.88 -5.78 -16.01
C GLU A 120 2.65 -6.11 -14.53
N PHE A 121 2.00 -7.24 -14.23
CA PHE A 121 1.76 -7.66 -12.85
C PHE A 121 3.06 -7.99 -12.11
N THR A 122 4.04 -8.56 -12.80
CA THR A 122 5.38 -8.82 -12.23
C THR A 122 6.07 -7.50 -11.85
N VAL A 123 5.99 -6.47 -12.70
CA VAL A 123 6.51 -5.14 -12.38
C VAL A 123 5.80 -4.55 -11.17
N MET A 124 4.47 -4.68 -11.08
CA MET A 124 3.70 -4.23 -9.93
C MET A 124 4.15 -4.92 -8.64
N ARG A 125 4.28 -6.26 -8.63
CA ARG A 125 4.75 -7.02 -7.46
C ARG A 125 6.12 -6.57 -6.99
N THR A 126 7.06 -6.40 -7.92
CA THR A 126 8.41 -5.93 -7.60
C THR A 126 8.38 -4.53 -6.99
N ALA A 127 7.65 -3.60 -7.59
CA ALA A 127 7.53 -2.24 -7.08
C ALA A 127 6.85 -2.19 -5.70
N PHE A 128 5.82 -3.02 -5.50
CA PHE A 128 5.11 -3.11 -4.22
C PHE A 128 5.96 -3.74 -3.12
N SER A 129 6.70 -4.79 -3.44
CA SER A 129 7.63 -5.42 -2.48
C SER A 129 8.71 -4.43 -2.05
N TYR A 130 9.24 -3.64 -2.99
CA TYR A 130 10.22 -2.61 -2.70
C TYR A 130 9.65 -1.48 -1.81
N VAL A 131 8.46 -0.96 -2.12
CA VAL A 131 7.90 0.18 -1.38
C VAL A 131 7.35 -0.19 0.00
N LEU A 132 6.95 -1.45 0.21
CA LEU A 132 6.32 -1.92 1.45
C LEU A 132 7.05 -1.50 2.75
N PRO A 133 8.37 -1.72 2.92
CA PRO A 133 9.10 -1.26 4.12
C PRO A 133 9.08 0.27 4.30
N HIS A 134 9.08 1.03 3.21
CA HIS A 134 8.98 2.50 3.27
C HIS A 134 7.58 2.95 3.69
N LEU A 135 6.52 2.25 3.27
CA LEU A 135 5.15 2.54 3.73
C LEU A 135 4.98 2.28 5.23
N MET A 136 5.73 1.33 5.78
CA MET A 136 5.75 1.02 7.21
C MET A 136 6.71 1.91 8.01
N GLY A 137 7.48 2.78 7.34
CA GLY A 137 8.49 3.65 7.97
C GLY A 137 9.74 2.92 8.45
N TRP A 138 9.94 1.66 8.05
CA TRP A 138 11.12 0.88 8.45
C TRP A 138 12.40 1.42 7.84
N ASP A 139 12.30 2.13 6.71
CA ASP A 139 13.44 2.81 6.11
C ASP A 139 14.06 3.84 7.05
N GLN A 140 13.30 4.47 7.95
CA GLN A 140 13.86 5.37 8.95
C GLN A 140 14.55 4.63 10.11
N ALA A 141 14.09 3.42 10.45
CA ALA A 141 14.68 2.61 11.50
C ALA A 141 16.00 1.94 11.06
N VAL A 142 16.08 1.55 9.78
CA VAL A 142 17.23 0.81 9.22
C VAL A 142 18.28 1.74 8.62
N ARG A 143 17.99 3.05 8.48
CA ARG A 143 18.99 4.04 8.02
C ARG A 143 20.21 4.02 8.94
N PRO A 144 21.43 3.90 8.39
CA PRO A 144 22.65 4.04 9.16
C PRO A 144 22.64 5.39 9.89
N ARG A 145 22.75 5.37 11.22
CA ARG A 145 22.96 6.61 11.98
C ARG A 145 24.30 7.18 11.53
N GLN A 146 24.29 8.36 10.90
CA GLN A 146 25.53 9.09 10.67
C GLN A 146 26.18 9.35 12.03
N ALA A 147 27.38 8.81 12.22
CA ALA A 147 28.19 9.03 13.41
C ALA A 147 28.65 10.48 13.44
N ASN A 148 27.82 11.38 13.96
CA ASN A 148 28.25 12.73 14.31
C ASN A 148 28.99 12.69 15.65
N THR A 149 30.21 12.14 15.67
CA THR A 149 31.18 12.35 16.76
C THR A 149 32.60 12.13 16.21
N PRO A 150 33.57 13.02 16.46
CA PRO A 150 34.95 12.83 16.00
C PRO A 150 35.55 11.58 16.64
N ALA A 151 36.37 10.88 15.85
CA ALA A 151 36.90 9.55 16.11
C ALA A 151 37.49 9.36 17.52
N SER A 152 37.08 8.25 18.17
CA SER A 152 37.87 7.57 19.19
C SER A 152 37.75 6.06 18.92
N PRO A 153 38.80 5.26 19.18
CA PRO A 153 39.10 4.09 18.36
C PRO A 153 38.14 2.92 18.58
N LEU A 154 37.87 2.23 17.47
CA LEU A 154 37.23 0.92 17.29
C LEU A 154 37.07 0.12 18.59
N LYS A 155 35.88 0.17 19.19
CA LYS A 155 35.36 -0.99 19.92
C LYS A 155 34.73 -1.90 18.89
N GLN A 156 35.26 -3.12 18.77
CA GLN A 156 34.69 -4.22 18.02
C GLN A 156 33.17 -4.22 18.20
N GLN A 157 32.43 -4.30 17.09
CA GLN A 157 31.03 -4.71 17.13
C GLN A 157 30.99 -6.10 17.73
N VAL A 158 30.83 -6.17 19.05
CA VAL A 158 30.38 -7.37 19.71
C VAL A 158 28.99 -7.63 19.14
N GLU A 159 28.81 -8.76 18.46
CA GLU A 159 27.47 -9.29 18.17
C GLU A 159 26.73 -9.35 19.52
N GLU A 160 25.89 -8.35 19.79
CA GLU A 160 24.97 -8.39 20.91
C GLU A 160 24.04 -9.57 20.65
N ARG A 161 24.27 -10.68 21.36
CA ARG A 161 23.32 -11.79 21.42
C ARG A 161 21.95 -11.21 21.80
N PRO A 162 20.84 -11.68 21.20
CA PRO A 162 19.52 -11.19 21.56
C PRO A 162 19.35 -11.36 23.07
N ASN A 163 19.29 -10.23 23.79
CA ASN A 163 19.08 -10.26 25.22
C ASN A 163 17.62 -10.72 25.45
N PRO A 164 17.37 -11.84 26.15
CA PRO A 164 16.01 -12.27 26.45
C PRO A 164 15.17 -11.17 27.12
N ASP A 165 15.79 -10.19 27.79
CA ASP A 165 15.07 -9.04 28.37
C ASP A 165 14.22 -8.25 27.35
N PHE A 166 14.54 -8.30 26.05
CA PHE A 166 13.70 -7.70 25.00
C PHE A 166 12.32 -8.38 24.87
N GLU A 167 12.15 -9.59 25.39
CA GLU A 167 10.90 -10.36 25.37
C GLU A 167 10.16 -10.36 26.72
N TRP A 168 10.83 -9.96 27.82
CA TRP A 168 10.30 -10.09 29.18
C TRP A 168 9.77 -8.78 29.80
N GLY A 169 9.68 -7.69 29.03
CA GLY A 169 8.87 -6.48 29.34
C GLY A 169 8.87 -6.01 30.80
N ARG A 170 10.05 -5.92 31.43
CA ARG A 170 10.19 -5.39 32.80
C ARG A 170 10.37 -3.88 32.82
#